data_AF-A0A318S822-F1
#
_entry.id   AF-A0A318S822-F1
#
_cell.length_a   1.000
_cell.length_b   1.000
_cell.length_c   1.000
_cell.angle_alpha   90.00
_cell.angle_beta   90.00
_cell.angle_gamma   90.00
#
_symmetry.space_group_name_H-M   'P 1'
#
loop_
_entity.id
_entity.type
_entity.pdbx_description
1 polymer ?
#
loop_
_entity_poly.entity_id
_entity_poly.type
_entity_poly.pdbx_seq_one_letter_code
_entity_poly.pdbx_strand_id
1 'polypeptide(L)'
;MHKRLLMSALGLASLLAACGQSPIASATPSERAAFLAAQPELEDATSQAFIRMYGHDPEFLANVEQAYGGARVTATLPAQPRVRARDLASDRLAYIKSVAWGTVVNYDAQYANQAAVNVRYPGLDWTRDGCSAPSGLGLGYREDFRPACNVHDFGYRNLKVYERTEANRKTTDDVFRVNMNAICAAKSWYARPACYSAAYAYYEAVRVGGADSF
;
A
#
# COMPACT_ATOMS: atom_id res chain seq x y z
N MET A 1 -62.31 -51.27 -21.01
CA MET A 1 -61.60 -50.69 -19.85
C MET A 1 -60.56 -49.69 -20.35
N HIS A 2 -60.87 -48.40 -20.36
CA HIS A 2 -59.92 -47.35 -20.71
C HIS A 2 -59.73 -46.44 -19.50
N LYS A 3 -58.61 -46.60 -18.78
CA LYS A 3 -58.20 -45.71 -17.70
C LYS A 3 -57.32 -44.60 -18.28
N ARG A 4 -57.78 -43.37 -18.10
CA ARG A 4 -57.05 -42.12 -18.39
C ARG A 4 -55.78 -42.07 -17.52
N LEU A 5 -54.60 -41.91 -18.11
CA LEU A 5 -53.42 -41.48 -17.38
C LEU A 5 -53.47 -39.95 -17.20
N LEU A 6 -53.52 -39.52 -15.95
CA LEU A 6 -53.30 -38.14 -15.53
C LEU A 6 -51.82 -37.80 -15.69
N MET A 7 -51.51 -36.76 -16.48
CA MET A 7 -50.20 -36.11 -16.46
C MET A 7 -50.12 -35.24 -15.20
N SER A 8 -49.31 -35.67 -14.23
CA SER A 8 -48.93 -34.86 -13.08
C SER A 8 -47.93 -33.79 -13.51
N ALA A 9 -48.37 -32.54 -13.47
CA ALA A 9 -47.49 -31.37 -13.49
C ALA A 9 -46.75 -31.30 -12.14
N LEU A 10 -45.49 -31.72 -12.11
CA LEU A 10 -44.60 -31.50 -10.98
C LEU A 10 -43.45 -30.56 -11.38
N GLY A 11 -43.49 -29.36 -10.80
CA GLY A 11 -42.32 -28.72 -10.21
C GLY A 11 -41.32 -28.08 -11.16
N LEU A 12 -41.66 -26.89 -11.70
CA LEU A 12 -40.64 -25.92 -12.07
C LEU A 12 -40.14 -25.25 -10.76
N ALA A 13 -39.18 -25.90 -10.10
CA ALA A 13 -38.56 -25.38 -8.89
C ALA A 13 -37.48 -24.34 -9.26
N SER A 14 -37.86 -23.08 -9.09
CA SER A 14 -37.07 -21.92 -8.68
C SER A 14 -35.54 -22.11 -8.55
N LEU A 15 -34.77 -21.72 -9.57
CA LEU A 15 -33.36 -21.32 -9.44
C LEU A 15 -33.29 -19.79 -9.32
N LEU A 16 -33.66 -19.28 -8.15
CA LEU A 16 -33.46 -17.89 -7.74
C LEU A 16 -32.73 -17.93 -6.40
N ALA A 17 -31.41 -17.75 -6.43
CA ALA A 17 -30.58 -17.12 -5.39
C ALA A 17 -29.14 -17.67 -5.42
N ALA A 18 -28.23 -16.99 -6.12
CA ALA A 18 -26.82 -16.89 -5.72
C ALA A 18 -26.13 -15.70 -6.42
N CYS A 19 -26.78 -14.54 -6.51
CA CYS A 19 -26.07 -13.30 -6.80
C CYS A 19 -25.68 -12.69 -5.46
N GLY A 20 -24.42 -12.80 -5.03
CA GLY A 20 -23.97 -12.03 -3.86
C GLY A 20 -22.63 -12.37 -3.21
N GLN A 21 -22.04 -13.54 -3.46
CA GLN A 21 -20.75 -13.88 -2.87
C GLN A 21 -19.72 -14.08 -3.97
N SER A 22 -18.88 -13.07 -4.17
CA SER A 22 -17.67 -13.25 -4.98
C SER A 22 -16.84 -14.35 -4.31
N PRO A 23 -16.42 -15.41 -5.02
CA PRO A 23 -15.73 -16.57 -4.44
C PRO A 23 -14.43 -16.24 -3.71
N ILE A 24 -13.91 -15.01 -3.88
CA ILE A 24 -12.69 -14.50 -3.25
C ILE A 24 -12.91 -14.12 -1.77
N ALA A 25 -14.13 -13.72 -1.37
CA ALA A 25 -14.37 -13.21 -0.01
C ALA A 25 -14.27 -14.27 1.09
N SER A 26 -14.42 -15.56 0.74
CA SER A 26 -14.33 -16.70 1.65
C SER A 26 -13.11 -17.59 1.39
N ALA A 27 -12.22 -17.20 0.47
CA ALA A 27 -11.06 -17.97 0.09
C ALA A 27 -9.94 -17.91 1.15
N THR A 28 -9.28 -19.03 1.38
CA THR A 28 -8.07 -19.13 2.20
C THR A 28 -6.91 -18.34 1.57
N PRO A 29 -5.88 -17.93 2.35
CA PRO A 29 -4.70 -17.29 1.79
C PRO A 29 -4.05 -18.08 0.66
N SER A 30 -3.97 -19.42 0.77
CA SER A 30 -3.41 -20.26 -0.29
C SER A 30 -4.24 -20.26 -1.58
N GLU A 31 -5.56 -20.27 -1.48
CA GLU A 31 -6.45 -20.18 -2.65
C GLU A 31 -6.33 -18.81 -3.32
N ARG A 32 -6.27 -17.73 -2.53
CA ARG A 32 -6.04 -16.36 -3.02
C ARG A 32 -4.68 -16.23 -3.71
N ALA A 33 -3.62 -16.76 -3.11
CA ALA A 33 -2.29 -16.79 -3.70
C ALA A 33 -2.26 -17.56 -5.03
N ALA A 34 -2.91 -18.74 -5.08
CA ALA A 34 -3.01 -19.53 -6.29
C ALA A 34 -3.78 -18.80 -7.40
N PHE A 35 -4.87 -18.11 -7.05
CA PHE A 35 -5.61 -17.27 -7.99
C PHE A 35 -4.74 -16.15 -8.55
N LEU A 36 -4.00 -15.42 -7.71
CA LEU A 36 -3.07 -14.37 -8.14
C LEU A 36 -1.94 -14.92 -9.00
N ALA A 37 -1.38 -16.08 -8.66
CA ALA A 37 -0.31 -16.72 -9.42
C ALA A 37 -0.75 -17.13 -10.83
N ALA A 38 -2.04 -17.37 -11.05
CA ALA A 38 -2.61 -17.74 -12.34
C ALA A 38 -3.03 -16.53 -13.21
N GLN A 39 -2.87 -15.30 -12.73
CA GLN A 39 -3.22 -14.11 -13.52
C GLN A 39 -2.15 -13.81 -14.58
N PRO A 40 -2.53 -13.60 -15.87
CA PRO A 40 -1.58 -13.38 -16.96
C PRO A 40 -0.58 -12.25 -16.70
N GLU A 41 -1.04 -11.18 -16.05
CA GLU A 41 -0.23 -10.01 -15.75
C GLU A 41 0.74 -10.17 -14.56
N LEU A 42 0.65 -11.31 -13.85
CA LEU A 42 1.54 -11.67 -12.75
C LEU A 42 2.45 -12.87 -13.11
N GLU A 43 2.49 -13.30 -14.37
CA GLU A 43 3.30 -14.43 -14.84
C GLU A 43 4.81 -14.15 -14.84
N ASP A 44 5.23 -12.88 -14.74
CA ASP A 44 6.65 -12.53 -14.72
C ASP A 44 7.36 -13.12 -13.48
N ALA A 45 8.65 -13.42 -13.64
CA ALA A 45 9.43 -14.11 -12.62
C ALA A 45 9.46 -13.37 -11.27
N THR A 46 9.39 -12.04 -11.28
CA THR A 46 9.45 -11.21 -10.07
C THR A 46 8.12 -11.29 -9.32
N SER A 47 7.00 -11.10 -10.01
CA SER A 47 5.66 -11.26 -9.44
C SER A 47 5.46 -12.66 -8.85
N GLN A 48 5.89 -13.71 -9.57
CA GLN A 48 5.83 -15.08 -9.09
C GLN A 48 6.72 -15.34 -7.87
N ALA A 49 7.90 -14.71 -7.81
CA ALA A 49 8.77 -14.80 -6.63
C ALA A 49 8.10 -14.17 -5.40
N PHE A 50 7.44 -13.02 -5.57
CA PHE A 50 6.71 -12.37 -4.50
C PHE A 50 5.50 -13.15 -4.02
N ILE A 51 4.72 -13.75 -4.92
CA ILE A 51 3.58 -14.59 -4.52
C ILE A 51 4.08 -15.81 -3.74
N ARG A 52 5.21 -16.42 -4.13
CA ARG A 52 5.81 -17.50 -3.34
C ARG A 52 6.31 -17.03 -1.98
N MET A 53 6.91 -15.84 -1.91
CA MET A 53 7.49 -15.30 -0.69
C MET A 53 6.42 -14.81 0.29
N TYR A 54 5.41 -14.08 -0.18
CA TYR A 54 4.44 -13.34 0.63
C TYR A 54 3.00 -13.83 0.47
N GLY A 55 2.71 -14.80 -0.40
CA GLY A 55 1.34 -15.28 -0.65
C GLY A 55 0.62 -15.92 0.56
N HIS A 56 1.34 -16.18 1.65
CA HIS A 56 0.76 -16.60 2.92
C HIS A 56 0.28 -15.43 3.79
N ASP A 57 0.69 -14.21 3.46
CA ASP A 57 0.37 -13.00 4.20
C ASP A 57 -0.96 -12.38 3.68
N PRO A 58 -2.01 -12.31 4.52
CA PRO A 58 -3.27 -11.70 4.13
C PRO A 58 -3.16 -10.24 3.69
N GLU A 59 -2.17 -9.50 4.20
CA GLU A 59 -1.95 -8.09 3.87
C GLU A 59 -1.32 -7.93 2.48
N PHE A 60 -0.36 -8.81 2.11
CA PHE A 60 0.16 -8.90 0.75
C PHE A 60 -0.97 -9.20 -0.25
N LEU A 61 -1.76 -10.22 0.03
CA LEU A 61 -2.85 -10.65 -0.84
C LEU A 61 -3.86 -9.52 -1.03
N ALA A 62 -4.28 -8.87 0.06
CA ALA A 62 -5.17 -7.73 -0.01
C ALA A 62 -4.54 -6.54 -0.77
N ASN A 63 -3.22 -6.36 -0.68
CA ASN A 63 -2.52 -5.30 -1.41
C ASN A 63 -2.59 -5.52 -2.93
N VAL A 64 -2.29 -6.73 -3.40
CA VAL A 64 -2.34 -7.06 -4.84
C VAL A 64 -3.78 -7.07 -5.35
N GLU A 65 -4.72 -7.57 -4.56
CA GLU A 65 -6.14 -7.64 -4.94
C GLU A 65 -6.80 -6.27 -5.20
N GLN A 66 -6.25 -5.17 -4.64
CA GLN A 66 -6.69 -3.81 -4.97
C GLN A 66 -6.63 -3.51 -6.47
N ALA A 67 -5.71 -4.14 -7.19
CA ALA A 67 -5.58 -3.95 -8.63
C ALA A 67 -6.82 -4.42 -9.41
N TYR A 68 -7.55 -5.39 -8.85
CA TYR A 68 -8.75 -6.01 -9.42
C TYR A 68 -10.06 -5.43 -8.86
N GLY A 69 -10.00 -4.30 -8.14
CA GLY A 69 -11.16 -3.75 -7.45
C GLY A 69 -11.49 -4.45 -6.13
N GLY A 70 -10.56 -5.25 -5.59
CA GLY A 70 -10.64 -5.78 -4.23
C GLY A 70 -10.66 -4.68 -3.17
N ALA A 71 -10.96 -5.06 -1.93
CA ALA A 71 -10.99 -4.12 -0.81
C ALA A 71 -9.64 -3.40 -0.67
N ARG A 72 -9.67 -2.08 -0.46
CA ARG A 72 -8.45 -1.32 -0.14
C ARG A 72 -7.87 -1.85 1.16
N VAL A 73 -6.55 -2.06 1.17
CA VAL A 73 -5.83 -2.37 2.42
C VAL A 73 -6.11 -1.27 3.43
N THR A 74 -6.26 -1.65 4.70
CA THR A 74 -6.61 -0.78 5.83
C THR A 74 -5.63 0.36 6.06
N ALA A 75 -4.42 0.29 5.51
CA ALA A 75 -3.52 1.44 5.46
C ALA A 75 -4.13 2.52 4.56
N THR A 76 -4.72 3.50 5.21
CA THR A 76 -5.07 4.80 4.64
C THR A 76 -4.12 5.82 5.27
N LEU A 77 -3.95 6.99 4.65
CA LEU A 77 -3.16 8.05 5.26
C LEU A 77 -3.73 8.37 6.65
N PRO A 78 -2.88 8.45 7.69
CA PRO A 78 -3.36 8.72 9.04
C PRO A 78 -3.85 10.17 9.14
N ALA A 79 -4.64 10.44 10.17
CA ALA A 79 -4.99 11.81 10.49
C ALA A 79 -3.71 12.61 10.82
N GLN A 80 -3.49 13.70 10.08
CA GLN A 80 -2.31 14.53 10.25
C GLN A 80 -2.48 15.49 11.43
N PRO A 81 -1.48 15.60 12.33
CA PRO A 81 -1.49 16.62 13.37
C PRO A 81 -1.55 18.03 12.76
N ARG A 82 -2.37 18.90 13.35
CA ARG A 82 -2.40 20.32 13.00
C ARG A 82 -1.40 21.09 13.85
N VAL A 83 -0.66 22.01 13.23
CA VAL A 83 0.14 23.04 13.91
C VAL A 83 -0.79 23.97 14.69
N ARG A 84 -0.46 24.29 15.94
CA ARG A 84 -1.35 25.06 16.85
C ARG A 84 -0.72 26.34 17.40
N ALA A 85 0.47 26.72 16.94
CA ALA A 85 1.16 27.95 17.37
C ALA A 85 1.39 27.98 18.90
N ARG A 86 1.71 26.82 19.49
CA ARG A 86 1.91 26.69 20.94
C ARG A 86 3.35 26.96 21.32
N ASP A 87 4.26 26.20 20.74
CA ASP A 87 5.70 26.32 20.92
C ASP A 87 6.42 25.72 19.71
N LEU A 88 7.66 26.15 19.48
CA LEU A 88 8.44 25.74 18.32
C LEU A 88 8.64 24.22 18.24
N ALA A 89 8.85 23.54 19.37
CA ALA A 89 9.14 22.11 19.37
C ALA A 89 7.90 21.28 19.00
N SER A 90 6.76 21.56 19.64
CA SER A 90 5.50 20.86 19.33
C SER A 90 4.97 21.19 17.95
N ASP A 91 5.10 22.44 17.50
CA ASP A 91 4.70 22.85 16.15
C ASP A 91 5.62 22.26 15.08
N ARG A 92 6.93 22.17 15.32
CA ARG A 92 7.86 21.49 14.43
C ARG A 92 7.52 20.01 14.30
N LEU A 93 7.24 19.32 15.41
CA LEU A 93 6.86 17.92 15.38
C LEU A 93 5.53 17.70 14.64
N ALA A 94 4.52 18.54 14.90
CA ALA A 94 3.25 18.50 14.18
C ALA A 94 3.45 18.75 12.67
N TYR A 95 4.31 19.71 12.31
CA TYR A 95 4.67 19.99 10.93
C TYR A 95 5.33 18.77 10.27
N ILE A 96 6.37 18.18 10.89
CA ILE A 96 7.05 16.98 10.38
C ILE A 96 6.03 15.88 10.10
N LYS A 97 5.17 15.56 11.07
CA LYS A 97 4.14 14.52 10.92
C LYS A 97 3.13 14.85 9.81
N SER A 98 2.76 16.11 9.63
CA SER A 98 1.86 16.53 8.54
C SER A 98 2.47 16.32 7.14
N VAL A 99 3.79 16.44 7.03
CA VAL A 99 4.50 16.22 5.76
C VAL A 99 4.80 14.74 5.56
N ALA A 100 5.42 14.10 6.56
CA ALA A 100 5.84 12.69 6.54
C ALA A 100 4.66 11.72 6.40
N TRP A 101 3.48 12.09 6.89
CA TRP A 101 2.28 11.24 6.83
C TRP A 101 1.27 11.70 5.79
N GLY A 102 1.73 12.45 4.78
CA GLY A 102 0.91 12.96 3.69
C GLY A 102 1.07 12.25 2.36
N THR A 103 0.39 12.80 1.37
CA THR A 103 0.54 12.39 -0.03
C THR A 103 1.88 12.86 -0.58
N VAL A 104 2.32 12.22 -1.67
CA VAL A 104 3.42 12.71 -2.52
C VAL A 104 3.20 14.18 -2.91
N VAL A 105 1.98 14.55 -3.32
CA VAL A 105 1.65 15.94 -3.71
C VAL A 105 1.86 16.93 -2.56
N ASN A 106 1.46 16.57 -1.34
CA ASN A 106 1.70 17.40 -0.17
C ASN A 106 3.20 17.57 0.08
N TYR A 107 3.94 16.47 0.10
CA TYR A 107 5.38 16.51 0.29
C TYR A 107 6.09 17.37 -0.76
N ASP A 108 5.77 17.21 -2.05
CA ASP A 108 6.40 17.98 -3.13
C ASP A 108 6.13 19.49 -2.99
N ALA A 109 4.92 19.87 -2.58
CA ALA A 109 4.58 21.26 -2.31
C ALA A 109 5.39 21.84 -1.13
N GLN A 110 5.61 21.06 -0.07
CA GLN A 110 6.43 21.49 1.07
C GLN A 110 7.92 21.52 0.71
N TYR A 111 8.40 20.54 -0.03
CA TYR A 111 9.77 20.47 -0.51
C TYR A 111 10.13 21.67 -1.39
N ALA A 112 9.24 22.07 -2.31
CA ALA A 112 9.42 23.26 -3.13
C ALA A 112 9.57 24.55 -2.29
N ASN A 113 9.04 24.56 -1.07
CA ASN A 113 9.09 25.69 -0.13
C ASN A 113 10.05 25.45 1.05
N GLN A 114 10.93 24.44 0.98
CA GLN A 114 11.74 23.97 2.12
C GLN A 114 12.60 25.07 2.76
N ALA A 115 13.08 26.05 1.98
CA ALA A 115 13.88 27.16 2.51
C ALA A 115 13.06 28.04 3.47
N ALA A 116 11.85 28.42 3.07
CA ALA A 116 10.94 29.19 3.92
C ALA A 116 10.47 28.38 5.13
N VAL A 117 10.25 27.08 4.93
CA VAL A 117 9.90 26.17 6.03
C VAL A 117 11.04 26.08 7.04
N ASN A 118 12.30 25.96 6.60
CA ASN A 118 13.45 25.89 7.49
C ASN A 118 13.72 27.19 8.26
N VAL A 119 13.30 28.35 7.73
CA VAL A 119 13.28 29.59 8.51
C VAL A 119 12.28 29.49 9.67
N ARG A 120 11.11 28.88 9.44
CA ARG A 120 10.05 28.72 10.47
C ARG A 120 10.33 27.59 11.45
N TYR A 121 10.89 26.48 10.96
CA TYR A 121 11.22 25.27 11.70
C TYR A 121 12.68 24.88 11.42
N PRO A 122 13.65 25.50 12.12
CA PRO A 122 15.05 25.23 11.87
C PRO A 122 15.44 23.78 12.18
N GLY A 123 16.32 23.24 11.33
CA GLY A 123 16.95 21.92 11.50
C GLY A 123 16.26 20.76 10.80
N LEU A 124 15.19 20.97 10.03
CA LEU A 124 14.58 19.88 9.26
C LEU A 124 15.54 19.39 8.16
N ASP A 125 15.67 18.08 8.08
CA ASP A 125 16.45 17.39 7.05
C ASP A 125 15.54 17.09 5.85
N TRP A 126 15.82 17.76 4.73
CA TRP A 126 15.13 17.56 3.45
C TRP A 126 15.95 16.75 2.45
N THR A 127 17.10 16.21 2.85
CA THR A 127 17.88 15.33 1.99
C THR A 127 17.08 14.10 1.63
N ARG A 128 17.22 13.64 0.39
CA ARG A 128 16.52 12.47 -0.16
C ARG A 128 17.42 11.82 -1.19
N ASP A 129 17.58 10.52 -1.07
CA ASP A 129 18.36 9.67 -1.98
C ASP A 129 17.44 8.77 -2.83
N GLY A 130 16.12 8.94 -2.66
CA GLY A 130 15.11 8.16 -3.35
C GLY A 130 15.04 6.77 -2.74
N CYS A 131 14.61 5.78 -3.52
CA CYS A 131 14.44 4.45 -2.96
C CYS A 131 15.79 3.79 -2.69
N SER A 132 16.18 3.61 -1.44
CA SER A 132 17.38 2.87 -1.03
C SER A 132 17.22 1.34 -1.06
N ALA A 133 16.15 0.84 -1.69
CA ALA A 133 15.89 -0.59 -1.82
C ALA A 133 17.11 -1.34 -2.37
N PRO A 134 17.50 -2.48 -1.79
CA PRO A 134 18.72 -3.19 -2.15
C PRO A 134 18.81 -3.44 -3.66
N SER A 135 19.95 -3.07 -4.25
CA SER A 135 20.32 -3.49 -5.60
C SER A 135 20.24 -5.01 -5.68
N GLY A 136 19.35 -5.55 -6.51
CA GLY A 136 19.22 -6.99 -6.71
C GLY A 136 17.82 -7.58 -6.47
N LEU A 137 16.86 -6.82 -5.92
CA LEU A 137 15.47 -7.34 -5.85
C LEU A 137 14.82 -7.48 -7.23
N GLY A 138 15.38 -6.88 -8.29
CA GLY A 138 14.90 -7.05 -9.67
C GLY A 138 13.57 -6.36 -9.97
N LEU A 139 13.16 -5.40 -9.14
CA LEU A 139 11.76 -4.95 -9.11
C LEU A 139 11.35 -4.02 -10.23
N GLY A 140 12.28 -3.34 -10.90
CA GLY A 140 11.93 -2.37 -11.96
C GLY A 140 11.18 -1.11 -11.49
N TYR A 141 10.62 -1.10 -10.26
CA TYR A 141 9.79 -0.01 -9.73
C TYR A 141 10.56 1.07 -8.95
N ARG A 142 11.91 1.05 -8.95
CA ARG A 142 12.72 2.03 -8.20
C ARG A 142 12.35 3.46 -8.58
N GLU A 143 12.33 3.75 -9.87
CA GLU A 143 12.01 5.11 -10.36
C GLU A 143 10.52 5.43 -10.24
N ASP A 144 9.64 4.42 -10.41
CA ASP A 144 8.21 4.58 -10.16
C ASP A 144 7.91 5.00 -8.72
N PHE A 145 8.57 4.38 -7.74
CA PHE A 145 8.35 4.63 -6.31
C PHE A 145 9.20 5.75 -5.73
N ARG A 146 10.13 6.31 -6.49
CA ARG A 146 10.99 7.41 -6.03
C ARG A 146 10.22 8.57 -5.38
N PRO A 147 9.04 9.01 -5.87
CA PRO A 147 8.25 10.03 -5.18
C PRO A 147 7.79 9.59 -3.79
N ALA A 148 7.34 8.35 -3.61
CA ALA A 148 6.94 7.81 -2.31
C ALA A 148 8.14 7.65 -1.36
N CYS A 149 9.29 7.22 -1.89
CA CYS A 149 10.53 7.11 -1.13
C CYS A 149 11.00 8.48 -0.60
N ASN A 150 10.85 9.56 -1.37
CA ASN A 150 11.17 10.90 -0.88
C ASN A 150 10.33 11.33 0.33
N VAL A 151 9.04 10.94 0.38
CA VAL A 151 8.17 11.20 1.55
C VAL A 151 8.65 10.40 2.76
N HIS A 152 8.99 9.12 2.54
CA HIS A 152 9.50 8.21 3.56
C HIS A 152 10.82 8.69 4.16
N ASP A 153 11.78 9.09 3.31
CA ASP A 153 13.08 9.66 3.70
C ASP A 153 12.90 10.86 4.65
N PHE A 154 12.01 11.79 4.29
CA PHE A 154 11.72 12.95 5.13
C PHE A 154 11.18 12.53 6.50
N GLY A 155 10.25 11.57 6.54
CA GLY A 155 9.73 11.03 7.78
C GLY A 155 10.83 10.39 8.65
N TYR A 156 11.63 9.51 8.08
CA TYR A 156 12.72 8.82 8.78
C TYR A 156 13.77 9.78 9.30
N ARG A 157 14.26 10.69 8.45
CA ARG A 157 15.35 11.62 8.79
C ARG A 157 14.98 12.57 9.91
N ASN A 158 13.71 13.00 9.98
CA ASN A 158 13.26 13.95 10.98
C ASN A 158 12.68 13.27 12.24
N LEU A 159 11.83 12.25 12.10
CA LEU A 159 11.21 11.61 13.27
C LEU A 159 12.23 10.83 14.10
N LYS A 160 13.32 10.31 13.52
CA LYS A 160 14.41 9.72 14.30
C LYS A 160 15.10 10.70 15.24
N VAL A 161 15.10 11.99 14.90
CA VAL A 161 15.72 13.06 15.69
C VAL A 161 14.73 13.66 16.67
N TYR A 162 13.51 13.94 16.21
CA TYR A 162 12.55 14.74 16.97
C TYR A 162 11.55 13.92 17.79
N GLU A 163 11.30 12.64 17.44
CA GLU A 163 10.45 11.73 18.22
C GLU A 163 10.64 10.26 17.78
N ARG A 164 11.74 9.64 18.20
CA ARG A 164 12.08 8.27 17.81
C ARG A 164 11.21 7.25 18.54
N THR A 165 10.17 6.75 17.89
CA THR A 165 9.31 5.67 18.41
C THR A 165 8.99 4.65 17.33
N GLU A 166 8.82 3.38 17.72
CA GLU A 166 8.36 2.33 16.80
C GLU A 166 6.98 2.64 16.20
N ALA A 167 6.13 3.34 16.94
CA ALA A 167 4.83 3.80 16.43
C ALA A 167 5.01 4.78 15.25
N ASN A 168 5.87 5.79 15.40
CA ASN A 168 6.16 6.74 14.32
C ASN A 168 6.83 6.07 13.12
N ARG A 169 7.74 5.12 13.36
CA ARG A 169 8.37 4.31 12.29
C ARG A 169 7.30 3.54 11.52
N LYS A 170 6.47 2.78 12.22
CA LYS A 170 5.38 2.00 11.60
C LYS A 170 4.43 2.90 10.80
N THR A 171 3.98 4.03 11.36
CA THR A 171 3.10 4.95 10.63
C THR A 171 3.76 5.50 9.36
N THR A 172 5.06 5.79 9.41
CA THR A 172 5.81 6.27 8.24
C THR A 172 5.95 5.18 7.17
N ASP A 173 6.18 3.92 7.57
CA ASP A 173 6.21 2.77 6.66
C ASP A 173 4.83 2.49 6.05
N ASP A 174 3.75 2.56 6.84
CA ASP A 174 2.38 2.40 6.37
C ASP A 174 2.05 3.47 5.30
N VAL A 175 2.44 4.73 5.54
CA VAL A 175 2.26 5.84 4.59
C VAL A 175 3.09 5.63 3.32
N PHE A 176 4.30 5.08 3.43
CA PHE A 176 5.12 4.73 2.28
C PHE A 176 4.40 3.74 1.36
N ARG A 177 3.82 2.67 1.92
CA ARG A 177 2.98 1.74 1.15
C ARG A 177 1.78 2.41 0.51
N VAL A 178 1.08 3.28 1.25
CA VAL A 178 -0.09 4.00 0.71
C VAL A 178 0.29 4.87 -0.50
N ASN A 179 1.40 5.59 -0.41
CA ASN A 179 1.88 6.43 -1.52
C ASN A 179 2.33 5.58 -2.72
N MET A 180 3.01 4.45 -2.51
CA MET A 180 3.35 3.51 -3.60
C MET A 180 2.09 2.93 -4.27
N ASN A 181 1.09 2.54 -3.47
CA ASN A 181 -0.18 2.04 -3.99
C ASN A 181 -0.94 3.10 -4.79
N ALA A 182 -0.88 4.37 -4.39
CA ALA A 182 -1.47 5.47 -5.15
C ALA A 182 -0.80 5.65 -6.53
N ILE A 183 0.53 5.45 -6.61
CA ILE A 183 1.27 5.42 -7.88
C ILE A 183 0.82 4.22 -8.73
N CYS A 184 0.68 3.03 -8.11
CA CYS A 184 0.20 1.84 -8.82
C CYS A 184 -1.22 1.99 -9.36
N ALA A 185 -2.12 2.65 -8.64
CA ALA A 185 -3.50 2.86 -9.06
C ALA A 185 -3.60 3.62 -10.40
N ALA A 186 -2.63 4.49 -10.71
CA ALA A 186 -2.58 5.23 -11.96
C ALA A 186 -2.06 4.41 -13.16
N LYS A 187 -1.48 3.22 -12.94
CA LYS A 187 -0.99 2.36 -14.02
C LYS A 187 -2.14 1.68 -14.77
N SER A 188 -1.86 1.21 -15.98
CA SER A 188 -2.79 0.41 -16.78
C SER A 188 -3.21 -0.84 -16.02
N TRP A 189 -4.37 -1.40 -16.35
CA TRP A 189 -4.88 -2.61 -15.70
C TRP A 189 -3.86 -3.76 -15.73
N TYR A 190 -3.09 -3.90 -16.80
CA TYR A 190 -2.07 -4.94 -16.96
C TYR A 190 -0.82 -4.71 -16.08
N ALA A 191 -0.32 -3.47 -15.97
CA ALA A 191 0.88 -3.21 -15.17
C ALA A 191 0.58 -3.05 -13.66
N ARG A 192 -0.69 -2.88 -13.30
CA ARG A 192 -1.12 -2.51 -11.96
C ARG A 192 -0.90 -3.62 -10.93
N PRO A 193 -1.28 -4.90 -11.14
CA PRO A 193 -1.08 -5.96 -10.15
C PRO A 193 0.38 -6.16 -9.76
N ALA A 194 1.29 -6.22 -10.74
CA ALA A 194 2.72 -6.35 -10.50
C ALA A 194 3.27 -5.16 -9.68
N CYS A 195 2.78 -3.95 -9.96
CA CYS A 195 3.15 -2.76 -9.18
C CYS A 195 2.71 -2.88 -7.72
N TYR A 196 1.48 -3.31 -7.45
CA TYR A 196 1.02 -3.52 -6.07
C TYR A 196 1.82 -4.62 -5.36
N SER A 197 2.22 -5.69 -6.07
CA SER A 197 3.08 -6.73 -5.51
C SER A 197 4.44 -6.16 -5.10
N ALA A 198 5.06 -5.35 -5.97
CA ALA A 198 6.31 -4.67 -5.66
C ALA A 198 6.16 -3.63 -4.53
N ALA A 199 5.09 -2.85 -4.50
CA ALA A 199 4.82 -1.88 -3.44
C ALA A 199 4.81 -2.56 -2.06
N TYR A 200 4.22 -3.76 -1.96
CA TYR A 200 4.24 -4.53 -0.73
C TYR A 200 5.64 -4.99 -0.35
N ALA A 201 6.42 -5.48 -1.31
CA ALA A 201 7.79 -5.92 -1.06
C ALA A 201 8.71 -4.77 -0.59
N TYR A 202 8.56 -3.57 -1.14
CA TYR A 202 9.28 -2.38 -0.67
C TYR A 202 8.88 -2.01 0.77
N TYR A 203 7.58 -2.09 1.08
CA TYR A 203 7.08 -1.88 2.44
C TYR A 203 7.67 -2.91 3.41
N GLU A 204 7.63 -4.21 3.08
CA GLU A 204 8.20 -5.25 3.94
C GLU A 204 9.70 -5.08 4.15
N ALA A 205 10.44 -4.65 3.11
CA ALA A 205 11.87 -4.37 3.23
C ALA A 205 12.16 -3.30 4.31
N VAL A 206 11.39 -2.22 4.37
CA VAL A 206 11.57 -1.19 5.42
C VAL A 206 11.01 -1.63 6.77
N ARG A 207 9.95 -2.47 6.80
CA ARG A 207 9.42 -3.02 8.05
C ARG A 207 10.44 -3.90 8.77
N VAL A 208 11.10 -4.79 8.02
CA VAL A 208 12.08 -5.75 8.54
C VAL A 208 13.46 -5.12 8.73
N GLY A 209 13.93 -4.28 7.79
CA GLY A 209 15.29 -3.75 7.79
C GLY A 209 15.45 -2.29 8.21
N GLY A 210 14.36 -1.55 8.42
CA GLY A 210 14.43 -0.10 8.63
C GLY A 210 14.78 0.35 10.05
N ALA A 211 14.82 -0.55 11.04
CA ALA A 211 15.01 -0.19 12.46
C ALA A 211 16.34 0.52 12.75
N ASP A 212 17.43 0.10 12.09
CA ASP A 212 18.75 0.69 12.26
C ASP A 212 18.90 2.06 11.56
N SER A 213 18.03 2.35 10.58
CA SER A 213 18.04 3.58 9.80
C SER A 213 17.03 4.64 10.30
N PHE A 214 15.98 4.19 10.98
CA PHE A 214 15.11 5.04 11.80
C PHE A 214 15.84 5.45 13.08
#